data_AF-A0A0A8L3Q4-F1
#
_entry.id   AF-A0A0A8L3Q4-F1
#
_cell.length_a   1.000
_cell.length_b   1.000
_cell.length_c   1.000
_cell.angle_alpha   90.00
_cell.angle_beta   90.00
_cell.angle_gamma   90.00
#
_symmetry.space_group_name_H-M   'P 1'
#
loop_
_entity.id
_entity.type
_entity.pdbx_description
1 polymer ?
#
loop_
_entity_poly.entity_id
_entity_poly.type
_entity_poly.pdbx_seq_one_letter_code
_entity_poly.pdbx_strand_id
1 'polypeptide(L)'
;MDTERLLDRAWSFVDPKRAGFIYAKDIPELISFISRDLPSSITTQSNDKVIESWVNNDPMQRLSREKFLDCFSMLVGTSFDTAVQIALQSEVITPTKRGGSLFGSYRRLSNESEAPIPAEQIKSLERELQDWRDKYTFLEREFQFFLTQDKKSPQVVDNTKHEFIISELSRKLKEQDEAIEDLKMQLDYGLVPETKGRSGRVTILLRKVYNYLFPRILICLSLIFIYYCIIPRISFKRSASASAIPSFVRQQSWWEKSTILSRIQWYFKDRIENTVDGNTSDVIQNYNSVFGIQ
;
A
#
# COMPACT_ATOMS: atom_id res chain seq x y z
N MET A 1 -32.68 -5.71 18.14
CA MET A 1 -33.34 -6.98 18.52
C MET A 1 -32.32 -7.72 19.37
N ASP A 2 -32.66 -8.11 20.60
CA ASP A 2 -31.69 -8.75 21.50
C ASP A 2 -31.48 -10.20 21.05
N THR A 3 -30.25 -10.56 20.72
CA THR A 3 -29.86 -11.89 20.22
C THR A 3 -30.20 -12.99 21.22
N GLU A 4 -30.01 -12.71 22.50
CA GLU A 4 -30.36 -13.61 23.60
C GLU A 4 -31.85 -13.94 23.62
N ARG A 5 -32.73 -12.95 23.45
CA ARG A 5 -34.18 -13.17 23.44
C ARG A 5 -34.64 -14.02 22.26
N LEU A 6 -33.99 -13.83 21.11
CA LEU A 6 -34.28 -14.62 19.91
C LEU A 6 -33.86 -16.08 20.12
N LEU A 7 -32.67 -16.29 20.67
CA LEU A 7 -32.19 -17.62 21.02
C LEU A 7 -33.07 -18.27 22.09
N ASP A 8 -33.49 -17.55 23.13
CA ASP A 8 -34.38 -18.08 24.18
C ASP A 8 -35.72 -18.53 23.64
N ARG A 9 -36.30 -17.75 22.70
CA ARG A 9 -37.54 -18.12 22.02
C ARG A 9 -37.36 -19.40 21.21
N ALA A 10 -36.32 -19.46 20.37
CA ALA A 10 -36.03 -20.63 19.55
C ALA A 10 -35.71 -21.87 20.39
N TRP A 11 -34.96 -21.69 21.48
CA TRP A 11 -34.60 -22.77 22.40
C TRP A 11 -35.83 -23.34 23.10
N SER A 12 -36.76 -22.48 23.55
CA SER A 12 -38.01 -22.91 24.17
C SER A 12 -38.94 -23.69 23.24
N PHE A 13 -38.81 -23.49 21.92
CA PHE A 13 -39.54 -24.23 20.90
C PHE A 13 -39.00 -25.66 20.77
N VAL A 14 -37.67 -25.83 20.77
CA VAL A 14 -37.02 -27.14 20.61
C VAL A 14 -36.98 -27.93 21.92
N ASP A 15 -36.88 -27.26 23.07
CA ASP A 15 -36.91 -27.89 24.41
C ASP A 15 -38.19 -27.50 25.18
N PRO A 16 -39.36 -28.07 24.82
CA PRO A 16 -40.63 -27.76 25.49
C PRO A 16 -40.64 -28.23 26.96
N LYS A 17 -39.77 -29.19 27.31
CA LYS A 17 -39.66 -29.74 28.68
C LYS A 17 -38.75 -28.92 29.58
N ARG A 18 -38.05 -27.91 29.04
CA ARG A 18 -37.06 -27.09 29.76
C ARG A 18 -35.99 -27.95 30.46
N ALA A 19 -35.55 -29.01 29.78
CA ALA A 19 -34.47 -29.86 30.28
C ALA A 19 -33.12 -29.12 30.35
N GLY A 20 -32.98 -27.98 29.66
CA GLY A 20 -31.76 -27.17 29.64
C GLY A 20 -30.71 -27.66 28.66
N PHE A 21 -31.06 -28.64 27.82
CA PHE A 21 -30.22 -29.15 26.75
C PHE A 21 -31.07 -29.60 25.56
N ILE A 22 -30.48 -29.53 24.37
CA ILE A 22 -31.03 -30.11 23.14
C ILE A 22 -30.12 -31.21 22.63
N TYR A 23 -30.63 -32.09 21.77
CA TYR A 23 -29.78 -33.05 21.08
C TYR A 23 -29.20 -32.43 19.80
N ALA A 24 -28.03 -32.89 19.38
CA ALA A 24 -27.40 -32.44 18.14
C ALA A 24 -28.34 -32.55 16.92
N LYS A 25 -29.15 -33.62 16.84
CA LYS A 25 -30.18 -33.81 15.80
C LYS A 25 -31.21 -32.67 15.70
N ASP A 26 -31.40 -31.90 16.76
CA ASP A 26 -32.40 -30.83 16.82
C ASP A 26 -31.80 -29.46 16.41
N ILE A 27 -30.48 -29.37 16.18
CA ILE A 27 -29.80 -28.14 15.75
C ILE A 27 -30.35 -27.60 14.41
N PRO A 28 -30.53 -28.40 13.35
CA PRO A 28 -31.03 -27.88 12.08
C PRO A 28 -32.43 -27.28 12.22
N GLU A 29 -33.27 -27.89 13.06
CA GLU A 29 -34.61 -27.37 13.36
C GLU A 29 -34.53 -26.03 14.09
N LEU A 30 -33.65 -25.91 15.09
CA LEU A 30 -33.39 -24.66 15.81
C LEU A 30 -32.93 -23.53 14.86
N ILE A 31 -31.96 -23.82 13.98
CA ILE A 31 -31.44 -22.85 12.99
C ILE A 31 -32.53 -22.46 12.00
N SER A 32 -33.36 -23.41 11.56
CA SER A 32 -34.48 -23.14 10.66
C SER A 32 -35.54 -22.25 11.30
N PHE A 33 -35.80 -22.41 12.61
CA PHE A 33 -36.72 -21.58 13.36
C PHE A 33 -36.21 -20.14 13.46
N ILE A 34 -34.94 -19.97 13.82
CA ILE A 34 -34.27 -18.66 13.91
C ILE A 34 -34.29 -17.95 12.54
N SER A 35 -34.01 -18.69 11.46
CA SER A 35 -33.97 -18.14 10.11
C SER A 35 -35.34 -17.72 9.58
N ARG A 36 -36.45 -18.20 10.15
CA ARG A 36 -37.81 -17.72 9.80
C ARG A 36 -38.14 -16.36 10.41
N ASP A 37 -37.58 -16.08 11.59
CA ASP A 37 -37.78 -14.80 12.30
C ASP A 37 -36.84 -13.69 11.77
N LEU A 38 -35.91 -14.02 10.88
CA LEU A 38 -34.92 -13.11 10.31
C LEU A 38 -35.15 -12.88 8.80
N PRO A 39 -34.77 -11.71 8.26
CA PRO A 39 -34.97 -11.38 6.85
C PRO A 39 -34.06 -12.21 5.92
N SER A 40 -32.98 -12.79 6.45
CA SER A 40 -32.11 -13.72 5.72
C SER A 40 -31.64 -14.86 6.62
N SER A 41 -31.20 -15.96 5.97
CA SER A 41 -30.66 -17.14 6.65
C SER A 41 -29.40 -16.79 7.44
N ILE A 42 -29.28 -17.31 8.66
CA ILE A 42 -28.11 -17.10 9.52
C ILE A 42 -26.89 -17.90 9.04
N THR A 43 -27.12 -18.97 8.30
CA THR A 43 -26.11 -19.88 7.77
C THR A 43 -26.07 -19.86 6.24
N THR A 44 -24.94 -20.28 5.68
CA THR A 44 -24.80 -20.54 4.25
C THR A 44 -25.16 -21.99 3.93
N GLN A 45 -25.49 -22.26 2.66
CA GLN A 45 -25.70 -23.62 2.17
C GLN A 45 -24.48 -24.54 2.39
N SER A 46 -23.26 -24.00 2.41
CA SER A 46 -22.06 -24.80 2.73
C SER A 46 -22.01 -25.15 4.22
N ASN A 47 -22.36 -24.18 5.08
CA ASN A 47 -22.37 -24.39 6.53
C ASN A 47 -23.50 -25.34 6.94
N ASP A 48 -24.65 -25.29 6.26
CA ASP A 48 -25.74 -26.24 6.46
C ASP A 48 -25.27 -27.68 6.24
N LYS A 49 -24.52 -27.95 5.17
CA LYS A 49 -23.94 -29.29 4.92
C LYS A 49 -22.93 -29.70 5.99
N VAL A 50 -22.12 -28.76 6.48
CA VAL A 50 -21.16 -29.03 7.56
C VAL A 50 -21.90 -29.38 8.85
N ILE A 51 -22.93 -28.62 9.20
CA ILE A 51 -23.81 -28.88 10.35
C ILE A 51 -24.49 -30.24 10.18
N GLU A 52 -25.09 -30.55 9.03
CA GLU A 52 -25.71 -31.85 8.76
C GLU A 52 -24.71 -33.01 8.94
N SER A 53 -23.50 -32.89 8.38
CA SER A 53 -22.45 -33.89 8.54
C SER A 53 -22.01 -34.07 9.99
N TRP A 54 -21.90 -32.98 10.75
CA TRP A 54 -21.55 -33.00 12.16
C TRP A 54 -22.65 -33.64 13.02
N VAL A 55 -23.91 -33.28 12.75
CA VAL A 55 -25.09 -33.86 13.41
C VAL A 55 -25.23 -35.35 13.13
N ASN A 56 -24.93 -35.80 11.91
CA ASN A 56 -24.99 -37.20 11.52
C ASN A 56 -23.91 -38.05 12.20
N ASN A 57 -22.78 -37.46 12.61
CA ASN A 57 -21.72 -38.18 13.33
C ASN A 57 -22.18 -38.57 14.74
N ASP A 58 -22.79 -37.64 15.49
CA ASP A 58 -23.21 -37.87 16.88
C ASP A 58 -24.60 -37.26 17.19
N PRO A 59 -25.71 -37.84 16.68
CA PRO A 59 -27.04 -37.23 16.76
C PRO A 59 -27.61 -37.13 18.19
N MET A 60 -27.12 -37.97 19.12
CA MET A 60 -27.56 -38.03 20.52
C MET A 60 -26.69 -37.21 21.48
N GLN A 61 -25.75 -36.43 20.96
CA GLN A 61 -24.95 -35.54 21.80
C GLN A 61 -25.83 -34.46 22.43
N ARG A 62 -25.76 -34.33 23.77
CA ARG A 62 -26.50 -33.31 24.52
C ARG A 62 -25.71 -32.01 24.56
N LEU A 63 -26.37 -30.92 24.18
CA LEU A 63 -25.78 -29.59 24.09
C LEU A 63 -26.53 -28.65 25.03
N SER A 64 -25.80 -28.06 25.97
CA SER A 64 -26.28 -26.89 26.71
C SER A 64 -26.24 -25.64 25.80
N ARG A 65 -26.92 -24.57 26.21
CA ARG A 65 -26.96 -23.30 25.47
C ARG A 65 -25.56 -22.76 25.15
N GLU A 66 -24.66 -22.78 26.13
CA GLU A 66 -23.27 -22.32 25.97
C GLU A 66 -22.52 -23.18 24.95
N LYS A 67 -22.60 -24.51 25.09
CA LYS A 67 -21.96 -25.45 24.15
C LYS A 67 -22.50 -25.32 22.74
N PHE A 68 -23.79 -25.00 22.58
CA PHE A 68 -24.37 -24.73 21.28
C PHE A 68 -23.72 -23.50 20.63
N LEU A 69 -23.51 -22.41 21.37
CA LEU A 69 -22.86 -21.20 20.85
C LEU A 69 -21.41 -21.48 20.42
N ASP A 70 -20.67 -22.23 21.23
CA ASP A 70 -19.31 -22.65 20.89
C ASP A 70 -19.29 -23.54 19.65
N CYS A 71 -20.13 -24.58 19.60
CA CYS A 71 -20.25 -25.45 18.44
C CYS A 71 -20.69 -24.68 17.19
N PHE A 72 -21.63 -23.76 17.31
CA PHE A 72 -22.07 -22.90 16.20
C PHE A 72 -20.90 -22.06 15.68
N SER A 73 -20.14 -21.42 16.57
CA SER A 73 -19.00 -20.59 16.18
C SER A 73 -17.91 -21.40 15.47
N MET A 74 -17.67 -22.64 15.91
CA MET A 74 -16.72 -23.55 15.28
C MET A 74 -17.18 -24.00 13.89
N LEU A 75 -18.47 -24.33 13.73
CA LEU A 75 -19.03 -24.87 12.48
C LEU A 75 -19.23 -23.78 11.42
N VAL A 76 -19.68 -22.60 11.83
CA VAL A 76 -20.02 -21.48 10.94
C VAL A 76 -18.82 -20.56 10.72
N GLY A 77 -17.87 -20.53 11.66
CA GLY A 77 -16.68 -19.68 11.63
C GLY A 77 -16.93 -18.25 12.13
N THR A 78 -18.12 -17.97 12.69
CA THR A 78 -18.50 -16.66 13.22
C THR A 78 -19.34 -16.82 14.48
N SER A 79 -19.30 -15.83 15.38
CA SER A 79 -20.15 -15.85 16.57
C SER A 79 -21.62 -15.77 16.20
N PHE A 80 -22.49 -16.37 17.01
CA PHE A 80 -23.95 -16.34 16.79
C PHE A 80 -24.49 -14.90 16.75
N ASP A 81 -24.00 -14.01 17.63
CA ASP A 81 -24.43 -12.62 17.65
C ASP A 81 -24.06 -11.88 16.37
N THR A 82 -22.85 -12.12 15.86
CA THR A 82 -22.42 -11.59 14.56
C THR A 82 -23.27 -12.18 13.43
N ALA A 83 -23.62 -13.47 13.52
CA ALA A 83 -24.48 -14.14 12.55
C ALA A 83 -25.85 -13.46 12.40
N VAL A 84 -26.48 -13.21 13.55
CA VAL A 84 -27.79 -12.56 13.63
C VAL A 84 -27.73 -11.09 13.19
N GLN A 85 -26.69 -10.34 13.59
CA GLN A 85 -26.53 -8.94 13.18
C GLN A 85 -26.40 -8.79 11.66
N ILE A 86 -25.60 -9.64 11.02
CA ILE A 86 -25.44 -9.65 9.56
C ILE A 86 -26.76 -10.03 8.88
N ALA A 87 -27.47 -11.03 9.42
CA ALA A 87 -28.77 -11.42 8.90
C ALA A 87 -29.76 -10.25 8.95
N LEU A 88 -29.82 -9.50 10.05
CA LEU A 88 -30.65 -8.31 10.20
C LEU A 88 -30.25 -7.16 9.25
N GLN A 89 -28.95 -6.93 9.04
CA GLN A 89 -28.46 -5.83 8.19
C GLN A 89 -28.64 -6.09 6.69
N SER A 90 -28.74 -7.35 6.29
CA SER A 90 -28.84 -7.73 4.88
C SER A 90 -30.06 -7.19 4.13
N GLU A 91 -31.10 -6.81 4.86
CA GLU A 91 -32.31 -6.21 4.29
C GLU A 91 -32.04 -4.83 3.68
N VAL A 92 -30.98 -4.14 4.12
CA VAL A 92 -30.67 -2.76 3.71
C VAL A 92 -29.97 -2.67 2.35
N ILE A 93 -29.40 -3.76 1.82
CA ILE A 93 -28.48 -3.68 0.67
C ILE A 93 -29.07 -4.17 -0.67
N THR A 94 -30.18 -4.92 -0.73
CA THR A 94 -30.74 -5.31 -2.04
C THR A 94 -32.27 -5.50 -2.09
N PRO A 95 -33.02 -4.62 -2.78
CA PRO A 95 -34.41 -4.88 -3.20
C PRO A 95 -34.47 -5.52 -4.58
N THR A 96 -33.54 -6.43 -4.93
CA THR A 96 -33.58 -7.13 -6.23
C THR A 96 -33.14 -8.59 -6.09
N LYS A 97 -34.14 -9.48 -6.11
CA LYS A 97 -34.12 -10.89 -6.55
C LYS A 97 -32.74 -11.56 -6.70
N ARG A 98 -32.26 -12.19 -5.63
CA ARG A 98 -31.96 -13.63 -5.49
C ARG A 98 -31.04 -13.78 -4.26
N GLY A 99 -31.46 -14.60 -3.31
CA GLY A 99 -30.84 -14.79 -2.00
C GLY A 99 -29.36 -15.18 -2.06
N GLY A 100 -28.50 -14.16 -2.07
CA GLY A 100 -27.05 -14.26 -1.92
C GLY A 100 -26.69 -14.32 -0.45
N SER A 101 -26.32 -15.52 -0.02
CA SER A 101 -25.81 -15.88 1.30
C SER A 101 -24.69 -14.95 1.81
N LEU A 102 -24.91 -14.26 2.94
CA LEU A 102 -24.01 -13.22 3.48
C LEU A 102 -22.71 -13.75 4.10
N PHE A 103 -22.62 -15.03 4.45
CA PHE A 103 -21.44 -15.58 5.11
C PHE A 103 -20.39 -16.13 4.12
N GLY A 104 -20.70 -16.15 2.83
CA GLY A 104 -19.76 -16.55 1.78
C GLY A 104 -19.03 -15.39 1.10
N SER A 105 -19.46 -14.14 1.29
CA SER A 105 -19.02 -13.01 0.46
C SER A 105 -17.60 -12.53 0.74
N TYR A 106 -17.04 -12.74 1.94
CA TYR A 106 -15.64 -12.41 2.20
C TYR A 106 -14.64 -13.44 1.64
N ARG A 107 -15.09 -14.67 1.32
CA ARG A 107 -14.24 -15.69 0.67
C ARG A 107 -14.57 -15.98 -0.80
N ARG A 108 -15.75 -15.58 -1.32
CA ARG A 108 -16.18 -15.89 -2.71
C ARG A 108 -16.16 -14.73 -3.70
N LEU A 109 -15.83 -13.50 -3.29
CA LEU A 109 -15.56 -12.42 -4.25
C LEU A 109 -14.37 -12.70 -5.20
N SER A 110 -13.60 -13.78 -4.97
CA SER A 110 -12.52 -14.20 -5.87
C SER A 110 -12.95 -15.09 -7.04
N ASN A 111 -14.16 -15.67 -7.04
CA ASN A 111 -14.47 -16.77 -7.98
C ASN A 111 -15.66 -16.52 -8.93
N GLU A 112 -16.48 -15.49 -8.75
CA GLU A 112 -17.66 -15.27 -9.62
C GLU A 112 -17.52 -14.12 -10.63
N SER A 113 -16.32 -13.54 -10.74
CA SER A 113 -15.93 -12.71 -11.88
C SER A 113 -14.88 -13.41 -12.72
N GLU A 114 -15.17 -14.63 -13.20
CA GLU A 114 -14.45 -15.24 -14.32
C GLU A 114 -14.81 -14.48 -15.62
N ALA A 115 -14.38 -13.22 -15.71
CA ALA A 115 -13.68 -12.84 -16.92
C ALA A 115 -12.38 -13.66 -16.89
N PRO A 116 -11.93 -14.27 -18.00
CA PRO A 116 -10.64 -14.94 -18.02
C PRO A 116 -9.61 -13.93 -17.52
N ILE A 117 -8.97 -14.25 -16.38
CA ILE A 117 -7.89 -13.45 -15.83
C ILE A 117 -6.92 -13.23 -16.99
N PRO A 118 -6.67 -11.97 -17.42
CA PRO A 118 -5.79 -11.71 -18.55
C PRO A 118 -4.50 -12.48 -18.33
N ALA A 119 -4.02 -13.22 -19.35
CA ALA A 119 -2.80 -14.02 -19.22
C ALA A 119 -1.61 -13.19 -18.68
N GLU A 120 -1.65 -11.87 -18.90
CA GLU A 120 -0.71 -10.89 -18.33
C GLU A 120 -0.75 -10.81 -16.80
N GLN A 121 -1.94 -10.87 -16.19
CA GLN A 121 -2.09 -10.85 -14.73
C GLN A 121 -1.61 -12.16 -14.08
N ILE A 122 -1.84 -13.30 -14.75
CA ILE A 122 -1.30 -14.59 -14.29
C ILE A 122 0.22 -14.54 -14.32
N LYS A 123 0.80 -14.05 -15.42
CA LYS A 123 2.26 -13.90 -15.56
C LYS A 123 2.84 -12.91 -14.55
N SER A 124 2.15 -11.82 -14.21
CA SER A 124 2.62 -10.90 -13.17
C SER A 124 2.56 -11.53 -11.78
N LEU A 125 1.52 -12.30 -11.47
CA LEU A 125 1.39 -13.00 -10.19
C LEU A 125 2.43 -14.12 -10.05
N GLU A 126 2.75 -14.84 -11.14
CA GLU A 126 3.82 -15.84 -11.15
C GLU A 126 5.19 -15.22 -10.87
N ARG A 127 5.48 -14.05 -11.47
CA ARG A 127 6.71 -13.30 -11.17
C ARG A 127 6.75 -12.85 -9.73
N GLU A 128 5.64 -12.31 -9.21
CA GLU A 128 5.58 -11.87 -7.82
C GLU A 128 5.77 -13.04 -6.84
N LEU A 129 5.14 -14.19 -7.10
CA LEU A 129 5.35 -15.41 -6.30
C LEU A 129 6.79 -15.88 -6.34
N GLN A 130 7.44 -15.80 -7.50
CA GLN A 130 8.84 -16.16 -7.65
C GLN A 130 9.75 -15.19 -6.86
N ASP A 131 9.50 -13.88 -6.93
CA ASP A 131 10.23 -12.88 -6.14
C ASP A 131 10.10 -13.12 -4.64
N TRP A 132 8.88 -13.46 -4.16
CA TRP A 132 8.66 -13.79 -2.76
C TRP A 132 9.40 -15.07 -2.35
N ARG A 133 9.39 -16.09 -3.20
CA ARG A 133 10.13 -17.33 -2.96
C ARG A 133 11.65 -17.08 -2.87
N ASP A 134 12.17 -16.22 -3.73
CA ASP A 134 13.59 -15.87 -3.75
C ASP A 134 13.98 -15.04 -2.51
N LYS A 135 13.09 -14.14 -2.05
CA LYS A 135 13.25 -13.44 -0.77
C LYS A 135 13.24 -14.40 0.42
N TYR A 136 12.33 -15.37 0.45
CA TYR A 136 12.26 -16.34 1.54
C TYR A 136 13.49 -17.25 1.59
N THR A 137 13.92 -17.77 0.44
CA THR A 137 15.13 -18.61 0.37
C THR A 137 16.39 -17.82 0.73
N PHE A 138 16.44 -16.52 0.43
CA PHE A 138 17.51 -15.64 0.90
C PHE A 138 17.50 -15.50 2.42
N LEU A 139 16.33 -15.21 3.01
CA LEU A 139 16.18 -15.03 4.46
C LEU A 139 16.50 -16.32 5.22
N GLU A 140 16.14 -17.47 4.66
CA GLU A 140 16.51 -18.79 5.18
C GLU A 140 18.02 -18.98 5.18
N ARG A 141 18.72 -18.57 4.10
CA ARG A 141 20.19 -18.64 4.05
C ARG A 141 20.85 -17.71 5.06
N GLU A 142 20.35 -16.48 5.24
CA GLU A 142 20.83 -15.56 6.27
C GLU A 142 20.64 -16.17 7.67
N PHE A 143 19.45 -16.71 7.94
CA PHE A 143 19.15 -17.33 9.22
C PHE A 143 20.06 -18.53 9.52
N GLN A 144 20.29 -19.40 8.53
CA GLN A 144 21.23 -20.51 8.65
C GLN A 144 22.67 -20.02 8.85
N PHE A 145 23.07 -18.94 8.17
CA PHE A 145 24.39 -18.33 8.35
C PHE A 145 24.59 -17.83 9.79
N PHE A 146 23.61 -17.11 10.35
CA PHE A 146 23.66 -16.66 11.76
C PHE A 146 23.68 -17.82 12.75
N LEU A 147 22.84 -18.84 12.55
CA LEU A 147 22.86 -20.08 13.35
C LEU A 147 24.23 -20.78 13.33
N THR A 148 24.96 -20.69 12.23
CA THR A 148 26.28 -21.29 12.07
C THR A 148 27.38 -20.43 12.71
N GLN A 149 27.21 -19.10 12.70
CA GLN A 149 28.11 -18.16 13.38
C GLN A 149 28.02 -18.25 14.90
N ASP A 150 26.82 -18.38 15.48
CA ASP A 150 26.66 -18.52 16.95
C ASP A 150 27.39 -19.73 17.53
N LYS A 151 27.69 -20.73 16.70
CA LYS A 151 28.44 -21.94 17.09
C LYS A 151 29.95 -21.83 16.93
N LYS A 152 30.47 -20.81 16.21
CA LYS A 152 31.91 -20.61 15.99
C LYS A 152 32.38 -19.38 16.75
N SER A 153 33.35 -19.58 17.64
CA SER A 153 33.93 -18.59 18.57
C SER A 153 34.02 -17.14 18.04
N PRO A 154 33.80 -16.12 18.91
CA PRO A 154 33.57 -14.71 18.54
C PRO A 154 34.71 -13.96 17.83
N GLN A 155 35.83 -14.62 17.50
CA GLN A 155 37.03 -13.95 16.98
C GLN A 155 37.14 -13.92 15.44
N VAL A 156 36.23 -14.55 14.68
CA VAL A 156 36.30 -14.67 13.20
C VAL A 156 35.21 -13.85 12.48
N VAL A 157 34.43 -13.04 13.22
CA VAL A 157 33.17 -12.42 12.74
C VAL A 157 33.36 -11.43 11.59
N ASP A 158 34.52 -10.77 11.46
CA ASP A 158 34.70 -9.68 10.49
C ASP A 158 34.97 -10.15 9.05
N ASN A 159 35.65 -11.28 8.85
CA ASN A 159 35.97 -11.76 7.50
C ASN A 159 34.73 -12.31 6.75
N THR A 160 33.78 -12.88 7.47
CA THR A 160 32.59 -13.50 6.86
C THR A 160 31.52 -12.48 6.43
N LYS A 161 31.48 -11.28 7.03
CA LYS A 161 30.60 -10.18 6.57
C LYS A 161 30.97 -9.72 5.16
N HIS A 162 32.27 -9.75 4.83
CA HIS A 162 32.74 -9.38 3.50
C HIS A 162 32.34 -10.41 2.45
N GLU A 163 32.37 -11.71 2.74
CA GLU A 163 31.90 -12.73 1.79
C GLU A 163 30.42 -12.60 1.46
N PHE A 164 29.59 -12.27 2.47
CA PHE A 164 28.18 -12.01 2.25
C PHE A 164 27.95 -10.78 1.37
N ILE A 165 28.59 -9.65 1.69
CA ILE A 165 28.48 -8.42 0.90
C ILE A 165 28.95 -8.65 -0.55
N ILE A 166 30.04 -9.40 -0.74
CA ILE A 166 30.54 -9.76 -2.07
C ILE A 166 29.52 -10.64 -2.80
N SER A 167 28.89 -11.60 -2.13
CA SER A 167 27.87 -12.46 -2.73
C SER A 167 26.63 -11.66 -3.14
N GLU A 168 26.19 -10.70 -2.33
CA GLU A 168 25.03 -9.86 -2.65
C GLU A 168 25.33 -8.85 -3.76
N LEU A 169 26.52 -8.27 -3.77
CA LEU A 169 27.00 -7.45 -4.89
C LEU A 169 27.05 -8.26 -6.18
N SER A 170 27.56 -9.49 -6.14
CA SER A 170 27.59 -10.37 -7.31
C SER A 170 26.19 -10.75 -7.80
N ARG A 171 25.24 -10.97 -6.89
CA ARG A 171 23.83 -11.21 -7.23
C ARG A 171 23.22 -10.00 -7.92
N LYS A 172 23.39 -8.80 -7.36
CA LYS A 172 22.87 -7.56 -7.96
C LYS A 172 23.50 -7.26 -9.31
N LEU A 173 24.79 -7.54 -9.49
CA LEU A 173 25.46 -7.40 -10.77
C LEU A 173 24.83 -8.31 -11.83
N LYS A 174 24.55 -9.57 -11.45
CA LYS A 174 23.89 -10.53 -12.33
C LYS A 174 22.46 -10.11 -12.69
N GLU A 175 21.69 -9.63 -11.71
CA GLU A 175 20.33 -9.10 -11.95
C GLU A 175 20.36 -7.89 -12.90
N GLN A 176 21.36 -7.01 -12.78
CA GLN A 176 21.55 -5.89 -13.70
C GLN A 176 21.96 -6.35 -15.11
N ASP A 177 22.83 -7.36 -15.23
CA ASP A 177 23.22 -7.94 -16.52
C ASP A 177 22.02 -8.58 -17.23
N GLU A 178 21.19 -9.34 -16.51
CA GLU A 178 19.96 -9.94 -17.05
C GLU A 178 18.95 -8.86 -17.51
N ALA A 179 18.81 -7.76 -16.75
CA ALA A 179 17.96 -6.63 -17.15
C ALA A 179 18.50 -5.90 -18.39
N ILE A 180 19.83 -5.75 -18.50
CA ILE A 180 20.47 -5.18 -19.70
C ILE A 180 20.27 -6.10 -20.90
N GLU A 181 20.36 -7.41 -20.71
CA GLU A 181 20.12 -8.39 -21.76
C GLU A 181 18.66 -8.36 -22.23
N ASP A 182 17.68 -8.30 -21.33
CA ASP A 182 16.26 -8.18 -21.69
C ASP A 182 15.98 -6.86 -22.43
N LEU A 183 16.59 -5.73 -22.00
CA LEU A 183 16.50 -4.45 -22.71
C LEU A 183 17.13 -4.51 -24.11
N LYS A 184 18.28 -5.17 -24.26
CA LYS A 184 18.90 -5.39 -25.57
C LYS A 184 18.03 -6.27 -26.45
N MET A 185 17.46 -7.34 -25.88
CA MET A 185 16.55 -8.24 -26.56
C MET A 185 15.32 -7.46 -27.07
N GLN A 186 14.70 -6.63 -26.23
CA GLN A 186 13.60 -5.74 -26.64
C GLN A 186 13.99 -4.75 -27.74
N LEU A 187 15.24 -4.26 -27.75
CA LEU A 187 15.78 -3.41 -28.80
C LEU A 187 15.95 -4.17 -30.13
N ASP A 188 16.52 -5.37 -30.08
CA ASP A 188 16.81 -6.22 -31.25
C ASP A 188 15.55 -6.80 -31.89
N TYR A 189 14.51 -7.10 -31.11
CA TYR A 189 13.21 -7.54 -31.62
C TYR A 189 12.36 -6.40 -32.22
N GLY A 190 12.84 -5.15 -32.19
CA GLY A 190 12.08 -3.99 -32.68
C GLY A 190 10.76 -3.76 -31.92
N LEU A 191 10.68 -4.27 -30.68
CA LEU A 191 9.50 -4.17 -29.81
C LEU A 191 9.48 -2.88 -28.98
N VAL A 192 10.43 -1.96 -29.21
CA VAL A 192 10.11 -0.55 -29.03
C VAL A 192 9.01 -0.27 -30.04
N PRO A 193 7.74 -0.05 -29.63
CA PRO A 193 6.73 0.34 -30.58
C PRO A 193 7.27 1.57 -31.28
N GLU A 194 7.47 1.51 -32.61
CA GLU A 194 7.44 2.74 -33.38
C GLU A 194 6.17 3.43 -32.90
N THR A 195 6.30 4.53 -32.15
CA THR A 195 5.16 5.32 -31.66
C THR A 195 4.54 6.06 -32.83
N LYS A 196 4.09 5.31 -33.83
CA LYS A 196 3.49 5.76 -35.08
C LYS A 196 1.99 5.65 -34.88
N GLY A 197 1.39 6.72 -34.36
CA GLY A 197 -0.07 6.82 -34.39
C GLY A 197 -0.73 7.87 -33.50
N ARG A 198 -0.13 8.25 -32.36
CA ARG A 198 -0.80 9.20 -31.44
C ARG A 198 0.07 10.32 -30.87
N SER A 199 1.40 10.13 -30.74
CA SER A 199 2.29 11.23 -30.31
C SER A 199 2.60 12.25 -31.41
N GLY A 200 2.48 11.86 -32.69
CA GLY A 200 2.70 12.76 -33.83
C GLY A 200 1.74 13.95 -33.86
N ARG A 201 0.45 13.78 -33.52
CA ARG A 201 -0.49 14.91 -33.52
C ARG A 201 -0.23 15.89 -32.38
N VAL A 202 0.15 15.38 -31.20
CA VAL A 202 0.43 16.22 -30.03
C VAL A 202 1.76 16.95 -30.22
N THR A 203 2.80 16.30 -30.73
CA THR A 203 4.10 16.95 -31.02
C THR A 203 3.99 17.94 -32.19
N ILE A 204 3.17 17.67 -33.21
CA ILE A 204 2.91 18.64 -34.30
C ILE A 204 2.14 19.86 -33.77
N LEU A 205 1.15 19.67 -32.89
CA LEU A 205 0.41 20.79 -32.27
C LEU A 205 1.29 21.59 -31.31
N LEU A 206 2.07 20.93 -30.45
CA LEU A 206 3.04 21.59 -29.57
C LEU A 206 4.11 22.35 -30.36
N ARG A 207 4.60 21.80 -31.48
CA ARG A 207 5.58 22.47 -32.34
C ARG A 207 4.98 23.69 -33.04
N LYS A 208 3.71 23.64 -33.47
CA LYS A 208 3.00 24.80 -34.03
C LYS A 208 2.77 25.89 -32.98
N VAL A 209 2.34 25.51 -31.78
CA VAL A 209 2.12 26.45 -30.66
C VAL A 209 3.45 27.08 -30.22
N TYR A 210 4.51 26.28 -30.09
CA TYR A 210 5.85 26.75 -29.74
C TYR A 210 6.41 27.72 -30.79
N ASN A 211 6.35 27.37 -32.08
CA ASN A 211 6.85 28.25 -33.15
C ASN A 211 6.06 29.57 -33.25
N TYR A 212 4.80 29.61 -32.81
CA TYR A 212 3.99 30.82 -32.81
C TYR A 212 4.19 31.69 -31.56
N LEU A 213 4.29 31.08 -30.37
CA LEU A 213 4.44 31.80 -29.10
C LEU A 213 5.87 32.24 -28.82
N PHE A 214 6.86 31.43 -29.20
CA PHE A 214 8.28 31.71 -28.94
C PHE A 214 8.76 33.07 -29.47
N PRO A 215 8.52 33.46 -30.74
CA PRO A 215 8.97 34.77 -31.23
C PRO A 215 8.27 35.93 -30.51
N ARG A 216 7.01 35.77 -30.10
CA ARG A 216 6.27 36.80 -29.35
C ARG A 216 6.84 37.00 -27.95
N ILE A 217 7.17 35.91 -27.27
CA ILE A 217 7.81 35.96 -25.95
C ILE A 217 9.20 36.60 -26.06
N LEU A 218 9.96 36.26 -27.09
CA LEU A 218 11.31 36.83 -27.32
C LEU A 218 11.25 38.34 -27.60
N ILE A 219 10.25 38.81 -28.37
CA ILE A 219 10.01 40.25 -28.59
C ILE A 219 9.59 40.94 -27.28
N CYS A 220 8.71 40.35 -26.47
CA CYS A 220 8.36 40.93 -25.17
C CYS A 220 9.58 41.02 -24.24
N LEU A 221 10.40 39.97 -24.16
CA LEU A 221 11.61 39.97 -23.34
C LEU A 221 12.63 40.99 -23.84
N SER A 222 12.80 41.15 -25.15
CA SER A 222 13.70 42.17 -25.70
C SER A 222 13.22 43.59 -25.40
N LEU A 223 11.91 43.85 -25.48
CA LEU A 223 11.33 45.15 -25.08
C LEU A 223 11.51 45.43 -23.58
N ILE A 224 11.31 44.43 -22.73
CA ILE A 224 11.56 44.55 -21.28
C ILE A 224 13.05 44.83 -21.03
N PHE A 225 13.95 44.12 -21.70
CA PHE A 225 15.39 44.35 -21.56
C PHE A 225 15.79 45.77 -22.00
N ILE A 226 15.28 46.23 -23.15
CA ILE A 226 15.50 47.60 -23.64
C ILE A 226 14.98 48.63 -22.63
N TYR A 227 13.78 48.43 -22.08
CA TYR A 227 13.19 49.29 -21.06
C TYR A 227 14.12 49.40 -19.82
N TYR A 228 14.58 48.26 -19.31
CA TYR A 228 15.49 48.22 -18.16
C TYR A 228 16.90 48.74 -18.46
N CYS A 229 17.38 48.69 -19.71
CA CYS A 229 18.69 49.26 -20.08
C CYS A 229 18.63 50.77 -20.32
N ILE A 230 17.55 51.28 -20.90
CA ILE A 230 17.41 52.69 -21.27
C ILE A 230 17.06 53.57 -20.06
N ILE A 231 16.14 53.14 -19.19
CA ILE A 231 15.71 53.92 -18.03
C ILE A 231 16.84 54.33 -17.08
N PRO A 232 17.76 53.44 -16.68
CA PRO A 232 18.88 53.84 -15.85
C PRO A 232 19.84 54.77 -16.60
N ARG A 233 20.04 54.61 -17.92
CA ARG A 233 20.87 55.54 -18.70
C ARG A 233 20.26 56.94 -18.83
N ILE A 234 18.94 57.06 -18.87
CA ILE A 234 18.26 58.37 -18.89
C ILE A 234 18.28 59.00 -17.49
N SER A 235 18.07 58.21 -16.43
CA SER A 235 18.12 58.73 -15.05
C SER A 235 19.53 59.10 -14.60
N PHE A 236 20.57 58.42 -15.08
CA PHE A 236 21.95 58.70 -14.67
C PHE A 236 22.54 59.97 -15.27
N LYS A 237 21.90 60.57 -16.29
CA LYS A 237 22.35 61.87 -16.84
C LYS A 237 21.86 63.09 -16.04
N ARG A 238 21.10 62.93 -14.95
CA ARG A 238 20.50 64.08 -14.24
C ARG A 238 21.09 64.43 -12.86
N SER A 239 22.14 63.77 -12.40
CA SER A 239 22.73 64.11 -11.10
C SER A 239 24.25 64.12 -11.15
N ALA A 240 24.80 65.11 -11.88
CA ALA A 240 26.15 65.60 -11.63
C ALA A 240 26.06 66.78 -10.65
N SER A 241 26.10 66.49 -9.36
CA SER A 241 26.68 67.42 -8.38
C SER A 241 27.35 66.61 -7.29
N ALA A 242 28.67 66.66 -7.35
CA ALA A 242 29.58 66.00 -6.46
C ALA A 242 29.40 66.50 -5.02
N SER A 243 29.38 65.58 -4.07
CA SER A 243 30.04 65.80 -2.78
C SER A 243 30.65 64.48 -2.33
N ALA A 244 31.97 64.53 -2.14
CA ALA A 244 32.80 63.42 -1.73
C ALA A 244 32.52 63.08 -0.26
N ILE A 245 32.18 61.82 0.01
CA ILE A 245 32.22 61.23 1.35
C ILE A 245 32.93 59.87 1.22
N PRO A 246 33.92 59.57 2.09
CA PRO A 246 34.83 58.46 1.87
C PRO A 246 34.24 57.08 2.17
N SER A 247 34.86 56.14 1.48
CA SER A 247 34.72 54.70 1.43
C SER A 247 34.69 53.97 2.78
N PHE A 248 33.54 53.41 3.12
CA PHE A 248 33.44 52.03 3.62
C PHE A 248 32.04 51.46 3.34
N VAL A 249 31.61 51.52 2.08
CA VAL A 249 30.44 50.74 1.65
C VAL A 249 30.98 49.38 1.28
N ARG A 250 30.80 48.39 2.16
CA ARG A 250 30.88 46.96 1.80
C ARG A 250 30.23 46.82 0.43
N GLN A 251 30.98 46.36 -0.57
CA GLN A 251 30.43 46.02 -1.87
C GLN A 251 29.43 44.89 -1.67
N GLN A 252 28.20 45.25 -1.28
CA GLN A 252 27.07 44.34 -1.35
C GLN A 252 26.91 44.02 -2.82
N SER A 253 27.13 42.75 -3.14
CA SER A 253 26.97 42.20 -4.47
C SER A 253 25.60 42.59 -5.00
N TRP A 254 25.52 42.92 -6.29
CA TRP A 254 24.31 43.51 -6.90
C TRP A 254 23.02 42.70 -6.67
N TRP A 255 23.14 41.38 -6.40
CA TRP A 255 22.01 40.53 -6.02
C TRP A 255 21.50 40.78 -4.58
N GLU A 256 22.34 41.23 -3.65
CA GLU A 256 21.94 41.57 -2.27
C GLU A 256 21.06 42.82 -2.22
N LYS A 257 21.15 43.69 -3.24
CA LYS A 257 20.24 44.83 -3.40
C LYS A 257 18.82 44.42 -3.77
N SER A 258 18.61 43.20 -4.27
CA SER A 258 17.29 42.68 -4.57
C SER A 258 16.71 41.95 -3.36
N THR A 259 15.58 42.47 -2.85
CA THR A 259 14.84 41.89 -1.72
C THR A 259 14.29 40.50 -2.02
N ILE A 260 14.08 40.17 -3.30
CA ILE A 260 13.56 38.87 -3.72
C ILE A 260 14.68 37.82 -3.76
N LEU A 261 15.83 38.17 -4.34
CA LEU A 261 16.96 37.25 -4.45
C LEU A 261 17.57 36.93 -3.08
N SER A 262 17.67 37.92 -2.19
CA SER A 262 18.10 37.70 -0.81
C SER A 262 17.16 36.75 -0.06
N ARG A 263 15.83 36.86 -0.23
CA ARG A 263 14.88 35.91 0.38
C ARG A 263 15.02 34.49 -0.17
N ILE A 264 15.27 34.34 -1.46
CA ILE A 264 15.49 33.03 -2.09
C ILE A 264 16.79 32.41 -1.55
N GLN A 265 17.86 33.19 -1.44
CA GLN A 265 19.13 32.72 -0.89
C GLN A 265 18.98 32.27 0.57
N TRP A 266 18.31 33.07 1.41
CA TRP A 266 18.06 32.69 2.80
C TRP A 266 17.20 31.43 2.90
N TYR A 267 16.16 31.29 2.06
CA TYR A 267 15.36 30.08 2.01
C TYR A 267 16.18 28.83 1.66
N PHE A 268 17.06 28.91 0.66
CA PHE A 268 17.92 27.78 0.31
C PHE A 268 18.98 27.50 1.38
N LYS A 269 19.56 28.54 1.98
CA LYS A 269 20.52 28.39 3.06
C LYS A 269 19.89 27.67 4.26
N ASP A 270 18.75 28.15 4.73
CA ASP A 270 18.02 27.53 5.86
C ASP A 270 17.62 26.09 5.54
N ARG A 271 17.23 25.79 4.29
CA ARG A 271 16.85 24.44 3.91
C ARG A 271 18.05 23.50 3.89
N ILE A 272 19.20 23.93 3.36
CA ILE A 272 20.41 23.10 3.33
C ILE A 272 20.94 22.88 4.74
N GLU A 273 21.01 23.93 5.56
CA GLU A 273 21.52 23.88 6.94
C GLU A 273 20.66 22.96 7.82
N ASN A 274 19.33 23.08 7.76
CA ASN A 274 18.42 22.19 8.49
C ASN A 274 18.45 20.71 8.01
N THR A 275 18.82 20.45 6.75
CA THR A 275 18.89 19.06 6.25
C THR A 275 20.16 18.35 6.71
N VAL A 276 21.23 19.10 6.99
CA VAL A 276 22.54 18.56 7.40
C VAL A 276 22.59 18.26 8.90
N ASP A 277 21.98 19.11 9.74
CA ASP A 277 22.03 18.94 11.20
C ASP A 277 21.01 17.91 11.72
N GLY A 278 19.87 17.72 11.03
CA GLY A 278 18.86 16.74 11.42
C GLY A 278 19.31 15.28 11.20
N ASN A 279 20.07 15.01 10.14
CA ASN A 279 20.49 13.64 9.83
C ASN A 279 21.75 13.20 10.57
N THR A 280 22.60 14.12 11.02
CA THR A 280 23.88 13.76 11.65
C THR A 280 23.73 13.49 13.15
N SER A 281 22.91 14.29 13.85
CA SER A 281 22.69 14.14 15.29
C SER A 281 21.93 12.86 15.64
N ASP A 282 20.86 12.54 14.92
CA ASP A 282 20.07 11.31 15.11
C ASP A 282 20.85 10.05 14.72
N VAL A 283 21.70 10.12 13.69
CA VAL A 283 22.57 9.00 13.28
C VAL A 283 23.66 8.76 14.32
N ILE A 284 24.25 9.81 14.90
CA ILE A 284 25.28 9.69 15.94
C ILE A 284 24.67 9.16 17.25
N GLN A 285 23.45 9.60 17.63
CA GLN A 285 22.77 9.06 18.81
C GLN A 285 22.36 7.59 18.64
N ASN A 286 21.87 7.20 17.46
CA ASN A 286 21.55 5.81 17.17
C ASN A 286 22.81 4.93 17.09
N TYR A 287 23.92 5.46 16.57
CA TYR A 287 25.20 4.75 16.57
C TYR A 287 25.71 4.55 18.01
N ASN A 288 25.69 5.59 18.83
CA ASN A 288 26.15 5.50 20.23
C ASN A 288 25.24 4.61 21.09
N SER A 289 23.93 4.55 20.82
CA SER A 289 23.00 3.65 21.52
C SER A 289 23.23 2.18 21.16
N VAL A 290 23.57 1.89 19.90
CA VAL A 290 23.85 0.52 19.43
C VAL A 290 25.20 0.01 19.95
N PHE A 291 26.20 0.90 20.09
CA PHE A 291 27.55 0.51 20.51
C PHE A 291 27.85 0.75 22.01
N GLY A 292 26.88 1.25 22.78
CA GLY A 292 27.02 1.44 24.23
C GLY A 292 28.14 2.40 24.63
N ILE A 293 28.50 3.32 23.74
CA ILE A 293 29.54 4.33 24.00
C ILE A 293 28.83 5.48 24.74
N GLN A 294 28.86 5.43 26.08
CA GLN A 294 28.50 6.54 26.95
C GLN A 294 29.75 7.31 27.38
#